data_AF-A0A923XHC6-F1
#
_entry.id   AF-A0A923XHC6-F1
#
_cell.length_a   1.000
_cell.length_b   1.000
_cell.length_c   1.000
_cell.angle_alpha   90.00
_cell.angle_beta   90.00
_cell.angle_gamma   90.00
#
_symmetry.space_group_name_H-M   'P 1'
#
loop_
_entity.id
_entity.type
_entity.pdbx_description
1 polymer ?
#
loop_
_entity_poly.entity_id
_entity_poly.type
_entity_poly.pdbx_seq_one_letter_code
_entity_poly.pdbx_strand_id
1 'polypeptide(L)'
;MKKKYLLLASKVVIISILASAVLIRLAYKLNFESIFIQSLESKTKEGGPVFYNVSWFSLGDKDVWMMNQSHHGIAATGSDLDRLAIIVDKTTSPKNVRFMQLKPGPLVWSEDLINQRVPYKVSCFMCHSNGPRAIRPDYDGLVMNSFSEKMKIVLLNLKIKTQGQIVENEQHALEDKDLSIPFRHRSKIENDSLLVKACTRCHNETGLFARGFLKRQNFLAINFMVSSGFMPPPGFDVSIADKKQIANFVAGF
;
A
#
# COMPACT_ATOMS: atom_id res chain seq x y z
N MET A 1 -43.63 -24.07 4.29
CA MET A 1 -42.66 -23.02 3.91
C MET A 1 -41.29 -23.14 4.62
N LYS A 2 -41.21 -23.28 5.96
CA LYS A 2 -39.93 -23.28 6.71
C LYS A 2 -38.86 -24.29 6.21
N LYS A 3 -39.22 -25.51 5.79
CA LYS A 3 -38.26 -26.51 5.27
C LYS A 3 -37.52 -26.08 4.00
N LYS A 4 -38.17 -25.34 3.08
CA LYS A 4 -37.54 -24.87 1.83
C LYS A 4 -36.48 -23.80 2.10
N TYR A 5 -36.74 -22.89 3.04
CA TYR A 5 -35.76 -21.87 3.45
C TYR A 5 -34.54 -22.47 4.14
N LEU A 6 -34.73 -23.49 4.99
CA LEU A 6 -33.62 -24.18 5.65
C LEU A 6 -32.70 -24.91 4.65
N LEU A 7 -33.29 -25.52 3.61
CA LEU A 7 -32.54 -26.20 2.56
C LEU A 7 -31.78 -25.22 1.66
N LEU A 8 -32.36 -24.05 1.39
CA LEU A 8 -31.68 -23.01 0.62
C LEU A 8 -30.53 -22.38 1.41
N ALA A 9 -30.76 -22.07 2.69
CA ALA A 9 -29.74 -21.50 3.57
C ALA A 9 -28.53 -22.44 3.73
N SER A 10 -28.77 -23.74 3.95
CA SER A 10 -27.69 -24.74 4.03
C SER A 10 -26.88 -24.86 2.73
N LYS A 11 -27.54 -24.82 1.56
CA LYS A 11 -26.83 -24.80 0.27
C LYS A 11 -25.95 -23.57 0.10
N VAL A 12 -26.44 -22.39 0.45
CA VAL A 12 -25.66 -21.14 0.37
C VAL A 12 -24.43 -21.18 1.29
N VAL A 13 -24.60 -21.68 2.51
CA VAL A 13 -23.48 -21.84 3.45
C VAL A 13 -22.44 -22.83 2.90
N ILE A 14 -22.87 -23.99 2.39
CA ILE A 14 -21.96 -24.99 1.82
C ILE A 14 -21.20 -24.42 0.62
N ILE A 15 -21.88 -23.73 -0.30
CA ILE A 15 -21.24 -23.08 -1.45
C ILE A 15 -20.22 -22.04 -0.99
N SER A 16 -20.54 -21.25 0.04
CA SER A 16 -19.63 -20.23 0.58
C SER A 16 -18.39 -20.85 1.23
N ILE A 17 -18.55 -21.96 1.96
CA ILE A 17 -17.43 -22.71 2.56
C ILE A 17 -16.54 -23.31 1.46
N LEU A 18 -17.13 -23.94 0.45
CA LEU A 18 -16.39 -24.53 -0.67
C LEU A 18 -15.64 -23.47 -1.46
N ALA A 19 -16.29 -22.34 -1.75
CA ALA A 19 -15.64 -21.20 -2.42
C ALA A 19 -14.47 -20.66 -1.58
N SER A 20 -14.64 -20.53 -0.26
CA SER A 20 -13.57 -20.09 0.65
C SER A 20 -12.41 -21.08 0.67
N ALA A 21 -12.67 -22.38 0.73
CA ALA A 21 -11.64 -23.42 0.71
C ALA A 21 -10.85 -23.43 -0.60
N VAL A 22 -11.53 -23.23 -1.73
CA VAL A 22 -10.90 -23.09 -3.05
C VAL A 22 -10.02 -21.84 -3.11
N LEU A 23 -10.50 -20.69 -2.61
CA LEU A 23 -9.71 -19.45 -2.54
C LEU A 23 -8.48 -19.60 -1.65
N ILE A 24 -8.61 -20.26 -0.49
CA ILE A 24 -7.49 -20.55 0.41
C ILE A 24 -6.47 -21.43 -0.32
N ARG A 25 -6.90 -22.50 -0.98
CA ARG A 25 -6.00 -23.41 -1.71
C ARG A 25 -5.32 -22.71 -2.90
N LEU A 26 -6.03 -21.83 -3.61
CA LEU A 26 -5.46 -20.98 -4.66
C LEU A 26 -4.42 -20.01 -4.09
N ALA A 27 -4.71 -19.37 -2.95
CA ALA A 27 -3.77 -18.49 -2.27
C ALA A 27 -2.48 -19.22 -1.84
N TYR A 28 -2.58 -20.48 -1.39
CA TYR A 28 -1.41 -21.31 -1.07
C TYR A 28 -0.64 -21.78 -2.31
N LYS A 29 -1.32 -22.04 -3.44
CA LYS A 29 -0.68 -22.51 -4.68
C LYS A 29 -0.08 -21.38 -5.51
N LEU A 30 -0.56 -20.16 -5.37
CA LEU A 30 0.05 -19.00 -6.01
C LEU A 30 1.39 -18.76 -5.33
N ASN A 31 2.46 -19.30 -5.92
CA ASN A 31 3.80 -18.84 -5.60
C ASN A 31 3.81 -17.33 -5.83
N PHE A 32 3.95 -16.55 -4.75
CA PHE A 32 4.05 -15.09 -4.81
C PHE A 32 5.46 -14.70 -5.25
N GLU A 33 5.89 -15.25 -6.38
CA GLU A 33 6.98 -14.70 -7.17
C GLU A 33 6.71 -13.22 -7.45
N SER A 34 7.78 -12.47 -7.64
CA SER A 34 7.72 -11.05 -7.89
C SER A 34 6.77 -10.73 -9.04
N ILE A 35 5.92 -9.72 -8.87
CA ILE A 35 5.05 -9.22 -9.94
C ILE A 35 5.71 -7.98 -10.53
N PHE A 36 5.92 -8.00 -11.84
CA PHE A 36 6.41 -6.85 -12.58
C PHE A 36 5.24 -6.03 -13.13
N ILE A 37 5.21 -4.72 -12.86
CA ILE A 37 4.12 -3.84 -13.30
C ILE A 37 4.65 -2.50 -13.79
N GLN A 38 3.91 -1.87 -14.70
CA GLN A 38 3.96 -0.43 -14.91
C GLN A 38 3.02 0.23 -13.91
N SER A 39 3.47 1.30 -13.24
CA SER A 39 2.64 2.05 -12.31
C SER A 39 1.65 2.97 -13.02
N LEU A 40 0.41 2.93 -12.56
CA LEU A 40 -0.56 3.97 -12.88
C LEU A 40 -0.31 5.25 -12.06
N GLU A 41 0.17 5.11 -10.82
CA GLU A 41 0.28 6.19 -9.85
C GLU A 41 1.58 6.98 -9.95
N SER A 42 2.69 6.29 -10.18
CA SER A 42 4.02 6.90 -10.12
C SER A 42 4.51 7.24 -11.52
N LYS A 43 5.08 8.45 -11.63
CA LYS A 43 5.64 9.00 -12.85
C LYS A 43 7.06 9.49 -12.59
N THR A 44 7.90 9.50 -13.63
CA THR A 44 9.22 10.13 -13.57
C THR A 44 9.09 11.65 -13.47
N LYS A 45 10.20 12.36 -13.30
CA LYS A 45 10.20 13.83 -13.26
C LYS A 45 9.66 14.45 -14.56
N GLU A 46 9.89 13.76 -15.68
CA GLU A 46 9.44 14.12 -17.03
C GLU A 46 8.01 13.62 -17.32
N GLY A 47 7.33 13.01 -16.34
CA GLY A 47 5.99 12.45 -16.51
C GLY A 47 5.94 11.05 -17.14
N GLY A 48 7.10 10.41 -17.34
CA GLY A 48 7.21 9.07 -17.93
C GLY A 48 6.76 7.94 -17.00
N PRO A 49 6.65 6.70 -17.50
CA PRO A 49 6.23 5.56 -16.70
C PRO A 49 7.29 5.13 -15.69
N VAL A 50 6.83 4.70 -14.51
CA VAL A 50 7.66 4.03 -13.49
C VAL A 50 7.29 2.56 -13.46
N PHE A 51 8.30 1.70 -13.39
CA PHE A 51 8.12 0.25 -13.35
C PHE A 51 8.49 -0.32 -11.98
N TYR A 52 7.77 -1.35 -11.54
CA TYR A 52 7.96 -1.99 -10.25
C TYR A 52 8.08 -3.49 -10.39
N ASN A 53 9.01 -4.09 -9.64
CA ASN A 53 8.88 -5.47 -9.19
C ASN A 53 8.45 -5.47 -7.73
N VAL A 54 7.45 -6.26 -7.36
CA VAL A 54 6.95 -6.35 -5.97
C VAL A 54 6.92 -7.80 -5.50
N SER A 55 7.48 -8.06 -4.32
CA SER A 55 7.44 -9.36 -3.63
C SER A 55 6.93 -9.20 -2.21
N TRP A 56 6.21 -10.21 -1.72
CA TRP A 56 5.68 -10.26 -0.36
C TRP A 56 6.17 -11.52 0.35
N PHE A 57 6.67 -11.35 1.58
CA PHE A 57 7.13 -12.41 2.46
C PHE A 57 6.33 -12.39 3.76
N SER A 58 5.80 -13.54 4.18
CA SER A 58 5.07 -13.70 5.44
C SER A 58 5.88 -14.56 6.39
N LEU A 59 6.36 -13.98 7.49
CA LEU A 59 7.34 -14.59 8.39
C LEU A 59 6.78 -14.88 9.79
N GLY A 60 5.49 -15.21 9.87
CA GLY A 60 4.82 -15.45 11.15
C GLY A 60 4.52 -14.16 11.90
N ASP A 61 5.52 -13.53 12.50
CA ASP A 61 5.45 -12.32 13.33
C ASP A 61 5.47 -11.01 12.52
N LYS A 62 5.94 -11.04 11.28
CA LYS A 62 5.96 -9.88 10.38
C LYS A 62 5.53 -10.21 8.96
N ASP A 63 5.09 -9.17 8.25
CA ASP A 63 4.92 -9.18 6.80
C ASP A 63 5.97 -8.24 6.19
N VAL A 64 6.73 -8.69 5.21
CA VAL A 64 7.72 -7.87 4.50
C VAL A 64 7.28 -7.68 3.06
N TRP A 65 7.19 -6.43 2.63
CA TRP A 65 6.92 -6.05 1.25
C TRP A 65 8.19 -5.46 0.66
N MET A 66 8.73 -6.12 -0.35
CA MET A 66 9.92 -5.64 -1.04
C MET A 66 9.55 -5.15 -2.43
N MET A 67 10.22 -4.09 -2.87
CA MET A 67 10.00 -3.52 -4.18
C MET A 67 11.31 -3.09 -4.82
N ASN A 68 11.46 -3.34 -6.12
CA ASN A 68 12.46 -2.68 -6.95
C ASN A 68 11.71 -1.72 -7.87
N GLN A 69 12.07 -0.45 -7.84
CA GLN A 69 11.47 0.61 -8.64
C GLN A 69 12.45 1.11 -9.69
N SER A 70 11.99 1.25 -10.93
CA SER A 70 12.75 1.84 -12.03
C SER A 70 12.14 3.16 -12.47
N HIS A 71 12.97 4.20 -12.46
CA HIS A 71 12.69 5.50 -13.08
C HIS A 71 13.34 5.62 -14.48
N HIS A 72 14.11 4.62 -14.90
CA HIS A 72 14.91 4.63 -16.14
C HIS A 72 14.30 3.74 -17.23
N GLY A 73 13.03 3.37 -17.07
CA GLY A 73 12.29 2.53 -18.02
C GLY A 73 12.37 1.04 -17.71
N ILE A 74 11.80 0.23 -18.61
CA ILE A 74 11.64 -1.23 -18.44
C ILE A 74 12.97 -1.99 -18.40
N ALA A 75 14.01 -1.45 -19.06
CA ALA A 75 15.32 -2.07 -19.20
C ALA A 75 16.31 -1.71 -18.09
N ALA A 76 15.88 -0.98 -17.05
CA ALA A 76 16.75 -0.64 -15.93
C ALA A 76 17.19 -1.90 -15.17
N THR A 77 18.48 -1.97 -14.85
CA THR A 77 19.05 -3.12 -14.14
C THR A 77 20.03 -2.66 -13.07
N GLY A 78 20.36 -3.56 -12.14
CA GLY A 78 21.41 -3.32 -11.16
C GLY A 78 21.22 -2.02 -10.38
N SER A 79 22.19 -1.11 -10.50
CA SER A 79 22.25 0.16 -9.76
C SER A 79 21.12 1.13 -10.06
N ASP A 80 20.44 0.98 -11.19
CA ASP A 80 19.38 1.88 -11.64
C ASP A 80 18.03 1.59 -10.94
N LEU A 81 17.98 0.54 -10.13
CA LEU A 81 16.81 0.13 -9.37
C LEU A 81 16.87 0.65 -7.93
N ASP A 82 15.80 1.33 -7.53
CA ASP A 82 15.57 1.69 -6.14
C ASP A 82 14.93 0.52 -5.41
N ARG A 83 15.70 -0.13 -4.52
CA ARG A 83 15.20 -1.24 -3.70
C ARG A 83 14.67 -0.75 -2.36
N LEU A 84 13.41 -1.05 -2.09
CA LEU A 84 12.70 -0.67 -0.88
C LEU A 84 12.19 -1.90 -0.13
N ALA A 85 12.14 -1.82 1.20
CA ALA A 85 11.46 -2.80 2.05
C ALA A 85 10.50 -2.09 3.01
N ILE A 86 9.31 -2.66 3.18
CA ILE A 86 8.28 -2.24 4.14
C ILE A 86 8.02 -3.42 5.06
N ILE A 87 8.37 -3.28 6.33
CA ILE A 87 8.28 -4.34 7.33
C ILE A 87 7.14 -3.99 8.26
N VAL A 88 6.08 -4.79 8.23
CA VAL A 88 4.92 -4.65 9.12
C VAL A 88 5.04 -5.68 10.23
N ASP A 89 5.33 -5.20 11.43
CA ASP A 89 5.35 -6.00 12.66
C ASP A 89 3.92 -6.29 13.12
N LYS A 90 3.58 -7.57 13.25
CA LYS A 90 2.25 -8.06 13.64
C LYS A 90 2.18 -8.42 15.12
N THR A 91 3.25 -8.22 15.89
CA THR A 91 3.29 -8.53 17.33
C THR A 91 2.60 -7.45 18.19
N THR A 92 2.37 -6.26 17.63
CA THR A 92 1.69 -5.14 18.31
C THR A 92 0.31 -4.85 17.73
N SER A 93 -0.54 -4.19 18.54
CA SER A 93 -1.83 -3.65 18.10
C SER A 93 -2.00 -2.22 18.65
N PRO A 94 -1.99 -1.17 17.81
CA PRO A 94 -1.84 -1.21 16.36
C PRO A 94 -0.48 -1.79 15.91
N LYS A 95 -0.45 -2.31 14.68
CA LYS A 95 0.77 -2.89 14.10
C LYS A 95 1.78 -1.79 13.86
N ASN A 96 3.07 -2.10 13.97
CA ASN A 96 4.13 -1.16 13.68
C ASN A 96 4.67 -1.36 12.26
N VAL A 97 5.17 -0.29 11.64
CA VAL A 97 5.86 -0.37 10.36
C VAL A 97 7.23 0.29 10.37
N ARG A 98 8.15 -0.33 9.65
CA ARG A 98 9.48 0.19 9.32
C ARG A 98 9.66 0.21 7.81
N PHE A 99 10.37 1.21 7.33
CA PHE A 99 10.70 1.36 5.92
C PHE A 99 12.21 1.40 5.78
N MET A 100 12.72 0.87 4.67
CA MET A 100 14.15 0.83 4.42
C MET A 100 14.40 1.02 2.94
N GLN A 101 15.34 1.90 2.62
CA GLN A 101 16.04 1.87 1.34
C GLN A 101 17.22 0.91 1.47
N LEU A 102 17.31 -0.05 0.55
CA LEU A 102 18.38 -1.05 0.52
C LEU A 102 19.28 -0.81 -0.69
N LYS A 103 20.48 -1.38 -0.64
CA LYS A 103 21.33 -1.50 -1.83
C LYS A 103 20.59 -2.27 -2.94
N PRO A 104 20.79 -1.92 -4.21
CA PRO A 104 20.18 -2.63 -5.33
C PRO A 104 20.50 -4.14 -5.29
N GLY A 105 19.55 -4.96 -5.72
CA GLY A 105 19.69 -6.42 -5.67
C GLY A 105 18.37 -7.16 -5.91
N PRO A 106 18.39 -8.50 -5.85
CA PRO A 106 17.20 -9.31 -6.06
C PRO A 106 16.20 -9.12 -4.92
N LEU A 107 14.90 -9.33 -5.20
CA LEU A 107 13.85 -9.31 -4.17
C LEU A 107 13.86 -10.63 -3.39
N VAL A 108 14.83 -10.77 -2.49
CA VAL A 108 14.94 -11.87 -1.53
C VAL A 108 15.07 -11.25 -0.14
N TRP A 109 14.29 -11.74 0.83
CA TRP A 109 14.39 -11.28 2.21
C TRP A 109 15.43 -12.08 2.98
N SER A 110 16.27 -11.37 3.75
CA SER A 110 17.07 -11.92 4.85
C SER A 110 17.18 -10.86 5.95
N GLU A 111 17.34 -11.30 7.20
CA GLU A 111 17.45 -10.38 8.35
C GLU A 111 18.69 -9.48 8.24
N ASP A 112 19.78 -9.97 7.61
CA ASP A 112 21.00 -9.19 7.39
C ASP A 112 20.78 -7.94 6.52
N LEU A 113 19.70 -7.87 5.74
CA LEU A 113 19.38 -6.70 4.92
C LEU A 113 19.09 -5.46 5.76
N ILE A 114 18.66 -5.63 7.01
CA ILE A 114 18.45 -4.50 7.94
C ILE A 114 19.76 -3.71 8.12
N ASN A 115 20.89 -4.41 8.15
CA ASN A 115 22.23 -3.82 8.27
C ASN A 115 22.76 -3.27 6.92
N GLN A 116 22.06 -3.50 5.82
CA GLN A 116 22.40 -3.02 4.48
C GLN A 116 21.59 -1.79 4.06
N ARG A 117 20.91 -1.15 5.01
CA ARG A 117 20.19 0.09 4.76
C ARG A 117 21.12 1.16 4.20
N VAL A 118 20.61 1.93 3.25
CA VAL A 118 21.26 3.12 2.70
C VAL A 118 20.35 4.33 2.94
N PRO A 119 20.88 5.57 2.89
CA PRO A 119 20.04 6.76 2.97
C PRO A 119 18.92 6.74 1.92
N TYR A 120 17.74 7.21 2.30
CA TYR A 120 16.64 7.35 1.35
C TYR A 120 17.01 8.33 0.24
N LYS A 121 16.59 8.01 -0.99
CA LYS A 121 16.66 8.95 -2.11
C LYS A 121 15.44 9.88 -2.16
N VAL A 122 14.33 9.46 -1.56
CA VAL A 122 13.04 10.17 -1.50
C VAL A 122 12.33 9.89 -0.17
N SER A 123 11.51 10.83 0.31
CA SER A 123 10.68 10.59 1.50
C SER A 123 9.54 9.63 1.15
N CYS A 124 9.71 8.34 1.44
CA CYS A 124 8.70 7.31 1.17
C CYS A 124 7.36 7.62 1.88
N PHE A 125 7.40 8.35 3.00
CA PHE A 125 6.19 8.70 3.75
C PHE A 125 5.35 9.80 3.10
N MET A 126 5.88 10.53 2.12
CA MET A 126 5.06 11.36 1.23
C MET A 126 4.04 10.53 0.46
N CYS A 127 4.38 9.27 0.17
CA CYS A 127 3.52 8.38 -0.59
C CYS A 127 2.55 7.59 0.30
N HIS A 128 2.93 7.17 1.51
CA HIS A 128 2.06 6.46 2.46
C HIS A 128 2.39 6.81 3.92
N SER A 129 1.36 6.90 4.76
CA SER A 129 1.55 7.09 6.20
C SER A 129 1.45 5.79 7.02
N ASN A 130 0.86 4.71 6.48
CA ASN A 130 0.41 3.57 7.30
C ASN A 130 0.69 2.21 6.64
N GLY A 131 1.92 1.97 6.19
CA GLY A 131 2.33 0.68 5.60
C GLY A 131 2.21 0.59 4.07
N PRO A 132 2.17 -0.63 3.51
CA PRO A 132 2.13 -0.85 2.07
C PRO A 132 0.85 -0.26 1.47
N ARG A 133 0.95 0.25 0.24
CA ARG A 133 -0.19 0.77 -0.50
C ARG A 133 -0.72 -0.25 -1.48
N ALA A 134 -2.00 -0.11 -1.82
CA ALA A 134 -2.58 -0.86 -2.90
C ALA A 134 -1.76 -0.66 -4.19
N ILE A 135 -1.39 -1.78 -4.79
CA ILE A 135 -0.69 -1.93 -6.06
C ILE A 135 -1.68 -1.55 -7.17
N ARG A 136 -1.38 -0.47 -7.89
CA ARG A 136 -2.21 0.06 -8.99
C ARG A 136 -1.43 -0.02 -10.30
N PRO A 137 -1.52 -1.15 -11.00
CA PRO A 137 -0.86 -1.28 -12.27
C PRO A 137 -1.62 -0.50 -13.35
N ASP A 138 -0.88 -0.05 -14.35
CA ASP A 138 -1.44 0.44 -15.60
C ASP A 138 -1.82 -0.77 -16.48
N TYR A 139 -3.12 -1.11 -16.51
CA TYR A 139 -3.62 -2.29 -17.23
C TYR A 139 -3.60 -2.12 -18.75
N ASP A 140 -3.56 -0.88 -19.23
CA ASP A 140 -3.46 -0.56 -20.66
C ASP A 140 -1.98 -0.42 -21.09
N GLY A 141 -1.05 -0.47 -20.13
CA GLY A 141 0.39 -0.38 -20.34
C GLY A 141 1.01 -1.67 -20.88
N LEU A 142 2.32 -1.61 -21.15
CA LEU A 142 3.05 -2.61 -21.93
C LEU A 142 3.30 -3.95 -21.20
N VAL A 143 3.09 -4.01 -19.89
CA VAL A 143 3.78 -5.00 -19.04
C VAL A 143 2.90 -6.14 -18.54
N MET A 144 1.57 -6.01 -18.54
CA MET A 144 0.74 -6.92 -17.75
C MET A 144 -0.50 -7.42 -18.49
N ASN A 145 -0.38 -8.63 -19.06
CA ASN A 145 -1.44 -9.25 -19.84
C ASN A 145 -2.00 -10.54 -19.20
N SER A 146 -1.32 -11.13 -18.20
CA SER A 146 -1.74 -12.42 -17.68
C SER A 146 -2.84 -12.31 -16.62
N PHE A 147 -3.88 -13.14 -16.74
CA PHE A 147 -4.96 -13.21 -15.74
C PHE A 147 -4.44 -13.58 -14.35
N SER A 148 -3.41 -14.43 -14.27
CA SER A 148 -2.78 -14.85 -13.02
C SER A 148 -2.15 -13.68 -12.27
N GLU A 149 -1.42 -12.78 -12.94
CA GLU A 149 -0.86 -11.57 -12.33
C GLU A 149 -1.95 -10.64 -11.82
N LYS A 150 -3.02 -10.42 -12.61
CA LYS A 150 -4.16 -9.61 -12.18
C LYS A 150 -4.78 -10.18 -10.90
N MET A 151 -4.96 -11.49 -10.82
CA MET A 151 -5.45 -12.15 -9.62
C MET A 151 -4.49 -12.04 -8.43
N LYS A 152 -3.18 -12.18 -8.65
CA LYS A 152 -2.17 -11.96 -7.60
C LYS A 152 -2.27 -10.53 -7.04
N ILE A 153 -2.39 -9.52 -7.90
CA ILE A 153 -2.57 -8.12 -7.49
C ILE A 153 -3.83 -7.91 -6.68
N VAL A 154 -4.96 -8.52 -7.07
CA VAL A 154 -6.21 -8.48 -6.29
C VAL A 154 -6.00 -9.05 -4.89
N LEU A 155 -5.33 -10.21 -4.77
CA LEU A 155 -5.06 -10.84 -3.49
C LEU A 155 -4.11 -10.01 -2.61
N LEU A 156 -3.04 -9.46 -3.19
CA LEU A 156 -2.11 -8.57 -2.47
C LEU A 156 -2.82 -7.29 -2.01
N ASN A 157 -3.65 -6.69 -2.85
CA ASN A 157 -4.44 -5.51 -2.48
C ASN A 157 -5.47 -5.82 -1.40
N LEU A 158 -6.09 -6.99 -1.41
CA LEU A 158 -6.97 -7.43 -0.32
C LEU A 158 -6.17 -7.57 0.97
N LYS A 159 -5.00 -8.22 0.92
CA LYS A 159 -4.09 -8.37 2.07
C LYS A 159 -3.69 -7.02 2.65
N ILE A 160 -3.28 -6.05 1.82
CA ILE A 160 -2.97 -4.69 2.25
C ILE A 160 -4.17 -4.04 2.94
N LYS A 161 -5.36 -4.15 2.34
CA LYS A 161 -6.59 -3.56 2.88
C LYS A 161 -7.01 -4.15 4.23
N THR A 162 -6.67 -5.40 4.51
CA THR A 162 -7.03 -6.11 5.75
C THR A 162 -5.95 -6.03 6.84
N GLN A 163 -4.84 -5.32 6.62
CA GLN A 163 -3.82 -5.18 7.66
C GLN A 163 -4.30 -4.33 8.86
N GLY A 164 -5.34 -3.52 8.69
CA GLY A 164 -5.89 -2.66 9.75
C GLY A 164 -5.04 -1.40 9.96
N GLN A 165 -5.07 -0.86 11.17
CA GLN A 165 -4.27 0.31 11.53
C GLN A 165 -2.80 -0.11 11.69
N ILE A 166 -1.95 0.63 11.00
CA ILE A 166 -0.50 0.49 11.06
C ILE A 166 0.06 1.85 11.47
N VAL A 167 0.89 1.88 12.49
CA VAL A 167 1.55 3.08 12.99
C VAL A 167 3.07 2.97 12.81
N GLU A 168 3.73 4.11 12.82
CA GLU A 168 5.19 4.18 12.72
C GLU A 168 5.87 3.52 13.93
N ASN A 169 6.95 2.80 13.70
CA ASN A 169 7.80 2.31 14.77
C ASN A 169 8.60 3.47 15.38
N GLU A 170 8.44 3.72 16.68
CA GLU A 170 9.08 4.87 17.36
C GLU A 170 10.61 4.82 17.32
N GLN A 171 11.21 3.65 17.51
CA GLN A 171 12.66 3.47 17.45
C GLN A 171 13.19 3.79 16.05
N HIS A 172 12.51 3.33 15.01
CA HIS A 172 12.83 3.64 13.63
C HIS A 172 12.69 5.14 13.34
N ALA A 173 11.67 5.80 13.92
CA ALA A 173 11.53 7.24 13.83
C ALA A 173 12.70 7.97 14.49
N LEU A 174 13.23 7.49 15.62
CA LEU A 174 14.41 8.07 16.25
C LEU A 174 15.65 7.93 15.37
N GLU A 175 15.87 6.75 14.78
CA GLU A 175 17.00 6.47 13.88
C GLU A 175 16.98 7.35 12.63
N ASP A 176 15.79 7.63 12.09
CA ASP A 176 15.63 8.42 10.85
C ASP A 176 15.62 9.94 11.10
N LYS A 177 15.84 10.40 12.35
CA LYS A 177 15.76 11.83 12.71
C LYS A 177 16.81 12.69 12.03
N ASP A 178 18.02 12.15 11.89
CA ASP A 178 19.19 12.92 11.46
C ASP A 178 19.52 12.68 9.97
N LEU A 179 18.63 12.00 9.23
CA LEU A 179 18.78 11.80 7.80
C LEU A 179 18.55 13.10 7.04
N SER A 180 19.37 13.34 6.00
CA SER A 180 19.22 14.48 5.10
C SER A 180 17.85 14.53 4.42
N ILE A 181 17.32 13.35 4.10
CA ILE A 181 15.94 13.16 3.65
C ILE A 181 15.24 12.37 4.76
N PRO A 182 14.40 13.03 5.58
CA PRO A 182 13.72 12.33 6.65
C PRO A 182 12.73 11.36 6.03
N PHE A 183 12.61 10.19 6.67
CA PHE A 183 11.57 9.26 6.30
C PHE A 183 10.20 9.93 6.37
N ARG A 184 9.92 10.65 7.48
CA ARG A 184 8.68 11.39 7.75
C ARG A 184 8.96 12.85 8.09
N HIS A 185 8.17 13.76 7.53
CA HIS A 185 8.21 15.17 7.91
C HIS A 185 7.65 15.37 9.33
N ARG A 186 8.31 16.20 10.14
CA ARG A 186 7.97 16.40 11.56
C ARG A 186 7.31 17.74 11.89
N SER A 187 7.30 18.66 10.94
CA SER A 187 6.66 19.94 11.14
C SER A 187 5.15 19.77 11.33
N LYS A 188 4.55 20.71 12.07
CA LYS A 188 3.12 20.71 12.38
C LYS A 188 2.27 20.68 11.09
N ILE A 189 2.64 21.50 10.10
CA ILE A 189 1.89 21.68 8.85
C ILE A 189 1.82 20.36 8.06
N GLU A 190 2.94 19.66 7.87
CA GLU A 190 3.01 18.37 7.18
C GLU A 190 2.24 17.25 7.89
N ASN A 191 2.00 17.41 9.20
CA ASN A 191 1.26 16.45 10.02
C ASN A 191 -0.20 16.85 10.25
N ASP A 192 -0.67 17.98 9.69
CA ASP A 192 -2.08 18.32 9.68
C ASP A 192 -2.90 17.18 9.06
N SER A 193 -4.03 16.86 9.68
CA SER A 193 -4.91 15.77 9.26
C SER A 193 -6.06 16.27 8.39
N LEU A 194 -6.39 15.53 7.34
CA LEU A 194 -7.55 15.78 6.49
C LEU A 194 -8.81 15.22 7.17
N LEU A 195 -9.60 16.10 7.78
CA LEU A 195 -10.80 15.74 8.57
C LEU A 195 -12.11 15.85 7.77
N VAL A 196 -12.07 15.46 6.49
CA VAL A 196 -13.25 15.50 5.61
C VAL A 196 -14.13 14.28 5.87
N LYS A 197 -15.45 14.50 6.01
CA LYS A 197 -16.43 13.46 6.40
C LYS A 197 -16.38 12.23 5.50
N ALA A 198 -16.24 12.40 4.19
CA ALA A 198 -16.10 11.27 3.27
C ALA A 198 -14.83 10.43 3.54
N CYS A 199 -13.72 11.08 3.88
CA CYS A 199 -12.43 10.42 4.12
C CYS A 199 -12.36 9.74 5.49
N THR A 200 -12.87 10.40 6.55
CA THR A 200 -12.76 9.92 7.94
C THR A 200 -13.59 8.67 8.25
N ARG A 201 -14.51 8.29 7.37
CA ARG A 201 -15.21 6.99 7.44
C ARG A 201 -14.26 5.80 7.37
N CYS A 202 -13.16 5.92 6.62
CA CYS A 202 -12.13 4.88 6.51
C CYS A 202 -10.80 5.30 7.14
N HIS A 203 -10.49 6.60 7.13
CA HIS A 203 -9.27 7.17 7.65
C HIS A 203 -9.51 7.80 9.03
N ASN A 204 -9.56 6.95 10.05
CA ASN A 204 -9.67 7.33 11.45
C ASN A 204 -8.65 6.54 12.29
N GLU A 205 -8.51 6.90 13.56
CA GLU A 205 -7.56 6.30 14.48
C GLU A 205 -8.12 5.11 15.29
N THR A 206 -9.41 4.81 15.17
CA THR A 206 -10.08 3.82 16.02
C THR A 206 -11.12 3.02 15.26
N GLY A 207 -11.13 1.69 15.46
CA GLY A 207 -12.11 0.78 14.89
C GLY A 207 -11.46 -0.32 14.05
N LEU A 208 -12.25 -1.34 13.70
CA LEU A 208 -11.76 -2.55 13.03
C LEU A 208 -11.11 -2.28 11.66
N PHE A 209 -11.54 -1.22 10.99
CA PHE A 209 -11.03 -0.81 9.68
C PHE A 209 -10.33 0.55 9.71
N ALA A 210 -9.90 0.99 10.91
CA ALA A 210 -9.12 2.21 11.07
C ALA A 210 -7.84 2.12 10.23
N ARG A 211 -7.51 3.22 9.55
CA ARG A 211 -6.34 3.32 8.66
C ARG A 211 -5.45 4.50 9.02
N GLY A 212 -5.69 5.17 10.14
CA GLY A 212 -5.06 6.45 10.47
C GLY A 212 -5.58 7.59 9.61
N PHE A 213 -5.48 8.82 10.11
CA PHE A 213 -5.81 10.00 9.32
C PHE A 213 -4.86 10.19 8.13
N LEU A 214 -5.41 10.70 7.02
CA LEU A 214 -4.61 11.20 5.90
C LEU A 214 -3.93 12.50 6.33
N LYS A 215 -2.62 12.60 6.16
CA LYS A 215 -1.83 13.77 6.58
C LYS A 215 -1.43 14.63 5.39
N ARG A 216 -1.11 15.90 5.63
CA ARG A 216 -0.75 16.84 4.54
C ARG A 216 0.50 16.42 3.79
N GLN A 217 1.48 15.80 4.45
CA GLN A 217 2.62 15.20 3.77
C GLN A 217 2.23 14.17 2.69
N ASN A 218 1.01 13.61 2.75
CA ASN A 218 0.48 12.69 1.74
C ASN A 218 -0.23 13.41 0.57
N PHE A 219 -0.10 14.73 0.40
CA PHE A 219 -0.90 15.51 -0.56
C PHE A 219 -0.79 15.00 -2.00
N LEU A 220 0.40 14.56 -2.45
CA LEU A 220 0.59 14.02 -3.81
C LEU A 220 -0.29 12.78 -4.02
N ALA A 221 -0.25 11.85 -3.07
CA ALA A 221 -1.06 10.64 -3.10
C ALA A 221 -2.55 10.96 -2.99
N ILE A 222 -2.94 11.88 -2.09
CA ILE A 222 -4.33 12.30 -1.93
C ILE A 222 -4.86 12.91 -3.23
N ASN A 223 -4.10 13.82 -3.84
CA ASN A 223 -4.46 14.49 -5.08
C ASN A 223 -4.69 13.47 -6.20
N PHE A 224 -3.72 12.58 -6.44
CA PHE A 224 -3.85 11.51 -7.44
C PHE A 224 -5.10 10.66 -7.20
N MET A 225 -5.29 10.18 -5.96
CA MET A 225 -6.39 9.29 -5.63
C MET A 225 -7.76 9.94 -5.85
N VAL A 226 -7.90 11.23 -5.54
CA VAL A 226 -9.14 11.98 -5.73
C VAL A 226 -9.34 12.31 -7.21
N SER A 227 -8.32 12.83 -7.91
CA SER A 227 -8.43 13.21 -9.32
C SER A 227 -8.71 12.02 -10.23
N SER A 228 -8.20 10.84 -9.88
CA SER A 228 -8.42 9.60 -10.63
C SER A 228 -9.67 8.84 -10.21
N GLY A 229 -10.47 9.36 -9.27
CA GLY A 229 -11.71 8.71 -8.82
C GLY A 229 -11.50 7.44 -8.00
N PHE A 230 -10.29 7.18 -7.50
CA PHE A 230 -10.01 6.06 -6.60
C PHE A 230 -10.39 6.36 -5.14
N MET A 231 -10.50 7.64 -4.78
CA MET A 231 -10.99 8.10 -3.50
C MET A 231 -12.12 9.14 -3.66
N PRO A 232 -13.22 8.98 -2.91
CA PRO A 232 -13.55 7.85 -2.05
C PRO A 232 -13.92 6.60 -2.90
N PRO A 233 -13.92 5.39 -2.32
CA PRO A 233 -14.30 4.19 -3.06
C PRO A 233 -15.78 4.25 -3.51
N PRO A 234 -16.18 3.42 -4.49
CA PRO A 234 -17.58 3.36 -4.93
C PRO A 234 -18.57 3.17 -3.77
N GLY A 235 -19.70 3.86 -3.83
CA GLY A 235 -20.72 3.87 -2.77
C GLY A 235 -20.55 4.98 -1.72
N PHE A 236 -19.55 5.86 -1.90
CA PHE A 236 -19.34 7.03 -1.06
C PHE A 236 -19.36 8.28 -1.93
N ASP A 237 -20.16 9.27 -1.53
CA ASP A 237 -20.23 10.56 -2.21
C ASP A 237 -19.36 11.61 -1.53
N VAL A 238 -18.72 12.46 -2.34
CA VAL A 238 -18.01 13.66 -1.88
C VAL A 238 -18.89 14.87 -2.13
N SER A 239 -19.31 15.53 -1.05
CA SER A 239 -20.06 16.77 -1.15
C SER A 239 -19.23 17.87 -1.84
N ILE A 240 -19.88 18.90 -2.38
CA ILE A 240 -19.16 20.07 -2.95
C ILE A 240 -18.28 20.74 -1.88
N ALA A 241 -18.77 20.80 -0.64
CA ALA A 241 -18.01 21.33 0.50
C ALA A 241 -16.77 20.47 0.80
N ASP A 242 -16.92 19.14 0.79
CA ASP A 242 -15.82 18.19 0.99
C ASP A 242 -14.77 18.35 -0.12
N LYS A 243 -15.19 18.48 -1.39
CA LYS A 243 -14.27 18.73 -2.52
C LYS A 243 -13.45 20.01 -2.32
N LYS A 244 -14.10 21.09 -1.87
CA LYS A 244 -13.41 22.36 -1.56
C LYS A 244 -12.40 22.21 -0.42
N GLN A 245 -12.77 21.50 0.65
CA GLN A 245 -11.85 21.23 1.77
C GLN A 245 -10.65 20.38 1.35
N ILE A 246 -10.86 19.34 0.55
CA ILE A 246 -9.77 18.51 0.00
C ILE A 246 -8.84 19.37 -0.87
N ALA A 247 -9.40 20.20 -1.76
CA ALA A 247 -8.61 21.07 -2.64
C ALA A 247 -7.74 22.05 -1.84
N ASN A 248 -8.33 22.71 -0.83
CA ASN A 248 -7.60 23.62 0.07
C ASN A 248 -6.49 22.89 0.84
N PHE A 249 -6.79 21.70 1.37
CA PHE A 249 -5.82 20.87 2.08
C PHE A 249 -4.64 20.44 1.20
N VAL A 250 -4.89 20.08 -0.07
CA VAL A 250 -3.83 19.74 -1.04
C VAL A 250 -3.04 20.99 -1.45
N ALA A 251 -3.69 22.14 -1.58
CA ALA A 251 -3.07 23.39 -2.01
C ALA A 251 -2.21 24.07 -0.92
N GLY A 252 -2.43 23.76 0.35
CA GLY A 252 -1.64 24.34 1.44
C GLY A 252 -2.25 25.59 2.10
N PHE A 253 -3.52 25.91 1.80
CA PHE A 253 -4.20 27.13 2.27
C PHE A 253 -5.46 26.82 3.09
#